data_AF-A0A812UWZ2-F1
#
_entry.id   AF-A0A812UWZ2-F1
#
_cell.length_a   1.000
_cell.length_b   1.000
_cell.length_c   1.000
_cell.angle_alpha   90.00
_cell.angle_beta   90.00
_cell.angle_gamma   90.00
#
_symmetry.space_group_name_H-M   'P 1'
#
loop_
_entity.id
_entity.type
_entity.pdbx_description
1 polymer ?
#
loop_
_entity_poly.entity_id
_entity_poly.type
_entity_poly.pdbx_seq_one_letter_code
_entity_poly.pdbx_strand_id
1 'polypeptide(L)'
;MFVVQLTRPRPREKLGWWSWLQGLRTRYSKVPSTVTVDQYVQTGVVTERPRWSPSRVLRRPPTSLQGDSESNVDFRSPEYRARVTAAKMMGTLKAKEPSQVHLDQSLYGSAFVLPQLARSACWPKELTVLVIKSYFLLLLNYVAQFAILYMIAKEEMIWDLFSGQMFLCDFGTDSPSCPDGPNCIGPGGTVFTSMRYYSWNQWISRTFARDSMRAVFPEKAADIGKYVDPGEYGVESKNCRILCCMLFIVSVLDDVIGTFNMARVLVDVPTRADLWIDYEPPGESWASKDHAKTIAGKTEIDFVKLKIAGMPLFWKIVNVVIILLPKMILWKVTAQAGICFLMETQGIEDVVVNAVGLSFILQIDELLCLELMPWSAVQILHKLEVHLLGEIQEIETLDHLSDEELFAKNQEQIDNSWSVNDIYEMIPVKMVVAIAIASTFIWHYYAFHCVRNEAGGSVSHPMALPKGTDLPLLSAYLLEFVGFEHEDSEFWTMPSVPGHAI
;
A
#
# COMPACT_ATOMS: atom_id res chain seq x y z
N MET A 1 30.57 -31.60 19.12
CA MET A 1 30.13 -31.84 20.51
C MET A 1 30.78 -30.77 21.39
N PHE A 2 30.13 -29.61 21.50
CA PHE A 2 30.59 -28.48 22.30
C PHE A 2 29.49 -28.15 23.32
N VAL A 3 29.84 -28.24 24.60
CA VAL A 3 28.97 -27.91 25.73
C VAL A 3 29.17 -26.44 26.05
N VAL A 4 28.17 -25.60 25.78
CA VAL A 4 28.13 -24.20 26.20
C VAL A 4 27.35 -24.14 27.51
N GLN A 5 28.04 -23.80 28.61
CA GLN A 5 27.42 -23.51 29.90
C GLN A 5 26.75 -22.13 29.87
N LEU A 6 25.43 -22.10 30.02
CA LEU A 6 24.65 -20.89 30.27
C LEU A 6 24.75 -20.50 31.75
N THR A 7 25.37 -19.36 32.04
CA THR A 7 25.31 -18.70 33.35
C THR A 7 24.06 -17.81 33.43
N ARG A 8 23.29 -17.97 34.51
CA ARG A 8 22.06 -17.21 34.81
C ARG A 8 22.37 -15.74 35.15
N PRO A 9 21.56 -14.75 34.69
CA PRO A 9 21.66 -13.39 35.20
C PRO A 9 20.95 -13.24 36.56
N ARG A 10 21.57 -12.46 37.46
CA ARG A 10 21.00 -12.01 38.74
C ARG A 10 19.97 -10.89 38.52
N PRO A 11 18.99 -10.73 39.44
CA PRO A 11 17.93 -9.73 39.31
C PRO A 11 18.48 -8.33 39.63
N ARG A 12 18.22 -7.36 38.75
CA ARG A 12 18.42 -5.94 39.04
C ARG A 12 17.16 -5.34 39.67
N GLU A 13 17.41 -4.61 40.73
CA GLU A 13 16.47 -3.90 41.58
C GLU A 13 15.66 -2.85 40.81
N LYS A 14 14.38 -2.75 41.19
CA LYS A 14 13.43 -1.74 40.73
C LYS A 14 13.78 -0.41 41.39
N LEU A 15 14.19 0.59 40.61
CA LEU A 15 14.21 1.99 41.04
C LEU A 15 13.22 2.84 40.22
N GLY A 16 12.10 3.14 40.89
CA GLY A 16 11.37 4.41 40.89
C GLY A 16 11.31 5.27 39.64
N TRP A 17 10.28 5.04 38.80
CA TRP A 17 9.76 6.04 37.85
C TRP A 17 8.32 6.50 38.16
N TRP A 18 7.69 5.94 39.21
CA TRP A 18 6.29 6.21 39.56
C TRP A 18 6.06 7.42 40.50
N SER A 19 7.12 8.09 40.97
CA SER A 19 7.02 9.21 41.93
C SER A 19 6.74 10.58 41.27
N TRP A 20 6.91 10.72 39.95
CA TRP A 20 6.82 12.01 39.27
C TRP A 20 5.44 12.31 38.65
N LEU A 21 4.52 11.33 38.58
CA LEU A 21 3.21 11.48 37.91
C LEU A 21 2.02 11.75 38.85
N GLN A 22 2.22 11.81 40.17
CA GLN A 22 1.12 12.11 41.13
C GLN A 22 1.02 13.59 41.55
N GLY A 23 1.87 14.48 41.01
CA GLY A 23 1.96 15.89 41.42
C GLY A 23 1.08 16.90 40.66
N LEU A 24 0.31 16.49 39.64
CA LEU A 24 -0.43 17.43 38.78
C LEU A 24 -1.97 17.27 38.81
N ARG A 25 -2.53 16.63 39.84
CA ARG A 25 -3.98 16.36 39.93
C ARG A 25 -4.79 17.28 40.85
N THR A 26 -4.28 18.45 41.22
CA THR A 26 -5.03 19.40 42.08
C THR A 26 -4.73 20.85 41.75
N ARG A 27 -5.41 21.39 40.73
CA ARG A 27 -5.84 22.79 40.62
C ARG A 27 -6.44 23.02 39.24
N TYR A 28 -7.77 22.98 39.15
CA TYR A 28 -8.59 23.96 38.42
C TYR A 28 -10.05 23.67 38.79
N SER A 29 -10.51 24.38 39.81
CA SER A 29 -11.92 24.45 40.18
C SER A 29 -12.52 25.72 39.58
N LYS A 30 -13.78 25.59 39.14
CA LYS A 30 -14.81 26.63 39.03
C LYS A 30 -14.64 27.67 37.91
N VAL A 31 -15.41 27.45 36.85
CA VAL A 31 -16.02 28.52 36.04
C VAL A 31 -17.52 28.25 36.00
N PRO A 32 -18.38 29.20 36.42
CA PRO A 32 -19.82 29.11 36.18
C PRO A 32 -20.13 29.71 34.81
N SER A 33 -20.90 29.00 33.99
CA SER A 33 -21.48 29.59 32.77
C SER A 33 -22.92 29.14 32.62
N THR A 34 -23.82 29.96 33.15
CA THR A 34 -25.19 30.11 32.63
C THR A 34 -25.10 30.94 31.35
N VAL A 35 -25.34 30.32 30.20
CA VAL A 35 -25.69 31.03 28.95
C VAL A 35 -26.91 30.35 28.38
N THR A 36 -28.06 31.01 28.54
CA THR A 36 -29.29 30.77 27.79
C THR A 36 -29.08 31.24 26.36
N VAL A 37 -29.22 30.33 25.38
CA VAL A 37 -29.33 30.68 23.96
C VAL A 37 -30.78 30.45 23.56
N ASP A 38 -31.54 31.54 23.55
CA ASP A 38 -32.82 31.62 22.89
C ASP A 38 -32.63 31.86 21.37
N GLN A 39 -33.49 31.18 20.61
CA GLN A 39 -34.09 31.61 19.35
C GLN A 39 -33.19 32.17 18.23
N TYR A 40 -33.03 31.37 17.17
CA TYR A 40 -33.08 31.90 15.81
C TYR A 40 -34.08 31.12 14.95
N VAL A 41 -34.85 31.91 14.20
CA VAL A 41 -36.08 31.61 13.49
C VAL A 41 -35.82 31.12 12.06
N GLN A 42 -36.70 30.19 11.66
CA GLN A 42 -37.25 29.89 10.34
C GLN A 42 -36.64 30.57 9.09
N THR A 43 -36.40 29.77 8.04
CA THR A 43 -37.23 29.67 6.81
C THR A 43 -36.38 29.18 5.65
N GLY A 44 -36.79 28.09 5.01
CA GLY A 44 -36.13 27.54 3.82
C GLY A 44 -37.12 26.75 2.99
N VAL A 45 -37.86 27.45 2.13
CA VAL A 45 -38.74 26.87 1.12
C VAL A 45 -37.89 26.11 0.11
N VAL A 46 -38.06 24.79 0.04
CA VAL A 46 -37.45 23.95 -1.00
C VAL A 46 -38.36 23.94 -2.21
N THR A 47 -37.91 24.55 -3.30
CA THR A 47 -38.50 24.42 -4.63
C THR A 47 -38.16 23.05 -5.20
N GLU A 48 -39.15 22.17 -5.35
CA GLU A 48 -39.03 20.92 -6.10
C GLU A 48 -38.79 21.22 -7.60
N ARG A 49 -37.78 20.57 -8.18
CA ARG A 49 -37.61 20.47 -9.64
C ARG A 49 -38.19 19.14 -10.14
N PRO A 50 -38.82 19.11 -11.32
CA PRO A 50 -39.39 17.88 -11.87
C PRO A 50 -38.28 16.91 -12.31
N ARG A 51 -38.30 15.71 -11.74
CA ARG A 51 -37.40 14.59 -12.07
C ARG A 51 -37.97 13.89 -13.32
N TRP A 52 -37.26 13.98 -14.44
CA TRP A 52 -37.52 13.16 -15.63
C TRP A 52 -37.10 11.71 -15.35
N SER A 53 -38.05 10.78 -15.45
CA SER A 53 -37.78 9.34 -15.41
C SER A 53 -37.64 8.78 -16.84
N PRO A 54 -36.61 7.97 -17.15
CA PRO A 54 -36.62 7.16 -18.34
C PRO A 54 -37.52 5.95 -18.08
N SER A 55 -38.65 5.88 -18.78
CA SER A 55 -39.57 4.75 -18.76
C SER A 55 -38.85 3.47 -19.21
N ARG A 56 -38.36 2.68 -18.26
CA ARG A 56 -37.86 1.33 -18.52
C ARG A 56 -39.07 0.44 -18.79
N VAL A 57 -39.19 0.00 -20.04
CA VAL A 57 -40.23 -0.94 -20.50
C VAL A 57 -40.14 -2.22 -19.66
N LEU A 58 -41.11 -2.40 -18.76
CA LEU A 58 -41.34 -3.64 -18.02
C LEU A 58 -41.58 -4.77 -19.02
N ARG A 59 -40.59 -5.65 -19.19
CA ARG A 59 -40.81 -6.94 -19.86
C ARG A 59 -41.81 -7.72 -19.00
N ARG A 60 -42.93 -8.13 -19.61
CA ARG A 60 -43.91 -9.01 -18.98
C ARG A 60 -43.22 -10.32 -18.58
N PRO A 61 -43.48 -10.86 -17.39
CA PRO A 61 -42.99 -12.17 -17.01
C PRO A 61 -43.60 -13.25 -17.93
N PRO A 62 -42.85 -14.30 -18.28
CA PRO A 62 -43.33 -15.38 -19.12
C PRO A 62 -44.52 -16.09 -18.46
N THR A 63 -45.65 -16.09 -19.16
CA THR A 63 -46.92 -16.65 -18.70
C THR A 63 -47.04 -18.10 -19.17
N SER A 64 -46.33 -19.05 -18.57
CA SER A 64 -46.59 -20.48 -18.79
C SER A 64 -45.82 -21.41 -17.85
N LEU A 65 -46.19 -21.47 -16.56
CA LEU A 65 -45.94 -22.62 -15.68
C LEU A 65 -47.07 -22.64 -14.64
N GLN A 66 -48.22 -23.19 -15.02
CA GLN A 66 -49.39 -23.34 -14.15
C GLN A 66 -49.68 -24.83 -14.06
N GLY A 67 -49.17 -25.45 -12.99
CA GLY A 67 -49.31 -26.88 -12.74
C GLY A 67 -47.99 -27.47 -12.24
N ASP A 68 -47.77 -27.37 -10.92
CA ASP A 68 -47.50 -28.53 -10.07
C ASP A 68 -47.07 -28.04 -8.66
N SER A 69 -47.92 -28.33 -7.67
CA SER A 69 -47.69 -28.19 -6.22
C SER A 69 -47.16 -26.84 -5.71
N GLU A 70 -48.06 -26.02 -5.13
CA GLU A 70 -47.68 -25.05 -4.09
C GLU A 70 -47.02 -25.84 -2.94
N SER A 71 -45.69 -25.96 -2.99
CA SER A 71 -44.91 -26.45 -1.86
C SER A 71 -45.14 -25.46 -0.72
N ASN A 72 -45.80 -25.93 0.33
CA ASN A 72 -46.13 -25.12 1.50
C ASN A 72 -44.80 -24.79 2.22
N VAL A 73 -44.13 -23.71 1.80
CA VAL A 73 -42.85 -23.27 2.35
C VAL A 73 -43.07 -22.95 3.83
N ASP A 74 -42.49 -23.75 4.72
CA ASP A 74 -42.56 -23.47 6.14
C ASP A 74 -41.64 -22.30 6.49
N PHE A 75 -42.22 -21.10 6.51
CA PHE A 75 -41.55 -19.86 6.92
C PHE A 75 -40.99 -19.91 8.36
N ARG A 76 -41.46 -20.85 9.19
CA ARG A 76 -40.94 -21.05 10.55
C ARG A 76 -39.77 -22.02 10.58
N SER A 77 -39.47 -22.70 9.48
CA SER A 77 -38.34 -23.62 9.41
C SER A 77 -37.03 -22.87 9.70
N PRO A 78 -36.11 -23.48 10.47
CA PRO A 78 -34.81 -22.88 10.74
C PRO A 78 -34.00 -22.66 9.44
N GLU A 79 -34.21 -23.49 8.41
CA GLU A 79 -33.57 -23.36 7.11
C GLU A 79 -33.99 -22.09 6.36
N TYR A 80 -35.30 -21.79 6.33
CA TYR A 80 -35.81 -20.56 5.72
C TYR A 80 -35.19 -19.33 6.39
N ARG A 81 -35.19 -19.29 7.73
CA ARG A 81 -34.59 -18.19 8.49
C ARG A 81 -33.11 -18.03 8.22
N ALA A 82 -32.36 -19.13 8.14
CA ALA A 82 -30.94 -19.10 7.82
C ALA A 82 -30.68 -18.53 6.41
N ARG A 83 -31.47 -18.96 5.41
CA ARG A 83 -31.36 -18.45 4.02
C ARG A 83 -31.71 -16.97 3.90
N VAL A 84 -32.78 -16.52 4.54
CA VAL A 84 -33.16 -15.09 4.57
C VAL A 84 -32.08 -14.26 5.27
N THR A 85 -31.55 -14.76 6.39
CA THR A 85 -30.48 -14.07 7.13
C THR A 85 -29.21 -13.96 6.27
N ALA A 86 -28.83 -15.03 5.57
CA ALA A 86 -27.71 -15.03 4.65
C ALA A 86 -27.94 -14.06 3.48
N ALA A 87 -29.14 -14.03 2.89
CA ALA A 87 -29.51 -13.09 1.84
C ALA A 87 -29.39 -11.64 2.31
N LYS A 88 -29.93 -11.31 3.50
CA LYS A 88 -29.82 -9.99 4.11
C LYS A 88 -28.37 -9.61 4.37
N MET A 89 -27.58 -10.53 4.93
CA MET A 89 -26.15 -10.31 5.17
C MET A 89 -25.40 -10.04 3.86
N MET A 90 -25.54 -10.89 2.85
CA MET A 90 -24.86 -10.74 1.56
C MET A 90 -25.31 -9.48 0.81
N GLY A 91 -26.61 -9.18 0.79
CA GLY A 91 -27.14 -7.95 0.19
C GLY A 91 -26.59 -6.70 0.87
N THR A 92 -26.52 -6.71 2.20
CA THR A 92 -25.94 -5.60 2.98
C THR A 92 -24.44 -5.45 2.72
N LEU A 93 -23.69 -6.55 2.66
CA LEU A 93 -22.25 -6.54 2.39
C LEU A 93 -21.96 -6.05 0.96
N LYS A 94 -22.65 -6.59 -0.04
CA LYS A 94 -22.52 -6.18 -1.45
C LYS A 94 -22.88 -4.72 -1.67
N ALA A 95 -23.89 -4.19 -0.97
CA ALA A 95 -24.26 -2.79 -1.07
C ALA A 95 -23.25 -1.86 -0.36
N LYS A 96 -22.60 -2.34 0.71
CA LYS A 96 -21.60 -1.58 1.46
C LYS A 96 -20.24 -1.54 0.77
N GLU A 97 -19.79 -2.62 0.16
CA GLU A 97 -18.42 -2.74 -0.35
C GLU A 97 -18.00 -1.67 -1.38
N PRO A 98 -18.76 -1.39 -2.46
CA PRO A 98 -18.34 -0.41 -3.47
C PRO A 98 -18.60 1.05 -3.05
N SER A 99 -19.46 1.27 -2.06
CA SER A 99 -19.89 2.59 -1.61
C SER A 99 -19.07 3.11 -0.44
N GLN A 100 -18.40 2.22 0.30
CA GLN A 100 -17.65 2.58 1.50
C GLN A 100 -16.22 3.04 1.18
N VAL A 101 -15.98 4.34 1.34
CA VAL A 101 -14.61 4.87 1.35
C VAL A 101 -14.14 5.03 2.77
N HIS A 102 -13.20 4.15 3.14
CA HIS A 102 -12.45 4.25 4.37
C HIS A 102 -11.31 5.23 4.17
N LEU A 103 -11.26 6.27 5.01
CA LEU A 103 -10.03 7.02 5.18
C LEU A 103 -9.06 6.17 5.98
N ASP A 104 -7.81 6.22 5.53
CA ASP A 104 -6.69 5.50 6.10
C ASP A 104 -6.51 5.86 7.59
N GLN A 105 -6.19 4.87 8.44
CA GLN A 105 -5.94 5.06 9.88
C GLN A 105 -4.46 5.42 10.16
N SER A 106 -3.74 5.84 9.13
CA SER A 106 -2.35 6.31 9.18
C SER A 106 -2.22 7.80 9.58
N LEU A 107 -0.96 8.27 9.63
CA LEU A 107 -0.64 9.69 9.79
C LEU A 107 -1.30 10.55 8.71
N TYR A 108 -1.43 10.05 7.48
CA TYR A 108 -2.05 10.76 6.37
C TYR A 108 -3.53 11.02 6.63
N GLY A 109 -4.27 10.01 7.11
CA GLY A 109 -5.67 10.16 7.49
C GLY A 109 -5.85 11.15 8.65
N SER A 110 -4.94 11.11 9.63
CA SER A 110 -4.96 12.07 10.75
C SER A 110 -4.82 13.52 10.29
N ALA A 111 -3.85 13.79 9.40
CA ALA A 111 -3.55 15.12 8.89
C ALA A 111 -4.67 15.64 7.98
N PHE A 112 -5.40 14.72 7.34
CA PHE A 112 -6.57 15.02 6.53
C PHE A 112 -7.80 15.36 7.39
N VAL A 113 -8.08 14.57 8.42
CA VAL A 113 -9.34 14.61 9.20
C VAL A 113 -9.31 15.68 10.30
N LEU A 114 -8.24 15.74 11.10
CA LEU A 114 -8.18 16.61 12.27
C LEU A 114 -8.39 18.10 11.95
N PRO A 115 -7.86 18.68 10.85
CA PRO A 115 -8.12 20.08 10.52
C PRO A 115 -9.60 20.36 10.22
N GLN A 116 -10.32 19.39 9.64
CA GLN A 116 -11.74 19.54 9.34
C GLN A 116 -12.60 19.46 10.60
N LEU A 117 -12.22 18.60 11.55
CA LEU A 117 -12.85 18.55 12.87
C LEU A 117 -12.57 19.83 13.67
N ALA A 118 -11.33 20.30 13.68
CA ALA A 118 -10.96 21.56 14.33
C ALA A 118 -11.74 22.73 13.72
N ARG A 119 -11.84 22.81 12.39
CA ARG A 119 -12.65 23.82 11.69
C ARG A 119 -14.13 23.75 12.10
N SER A 120 -14.71 22.55 12.13
CA SER A 120 -16.12 22.35 12.49
C SER A 120 -16.42 22.78 13.93
N ALA A 121 -15.43 22.68 14.82
CA ALA A 121 -15.53 23.12 16.22
C ALA A 121 -15.04 24.57 16.45
N CYS A 122 -14.80 25.36 15.41
CA CYS A 122 -14.25 26.73 15.50
C CYS A 122 -12.86 26.82 16.16
N TRP A 123 -11.97 25.86 15.86
CA TRP A 123 -10.57 25.80 16.29
C TRP A 123 -10.36 25.88 17.81
N PRO A 124 -10.93 24.95 18.60
CA PRO A 124 -10.65 24.91 20.03
C PRO A 124 -9.15 24.58 20.22
N LYS A 125 -8.59 25.07 21.32
CA LYS A 125 -7.14 24.99 21.58
C LYS A 125 -6.63 23.56 21.52
N GLU A 126 -7.37 22.62 22.09
CA GLU A 126 -7.01 21.20 22.17
C GLU A 126 -6.95 20.54 20.79
N LEU A 127 -7.97 20.74 19.94
CA LEU A 127 -7.95 20.20 18.57
C LEU A 127 -6.89 20.89 17.71
N THR A 128 -6.66 22.19 17.90
CA THR A 128 -5.61 22.91 17.19
C THR A 128 -4.22 22.34 17.51
N VAL A 129 -3.96 22.00 18.78
CA VAL A 129 -2.71 21.33 19.18
C VAL A 129 -2.61 19.94 18.54
N LEU A 130 -3.70 19.18 18.45
CA LEU A 130 -3.69 17.87 17.77
C LEU A 130 -3.41 18.00 16.27
N VAL A 131 -3.99 19.01 15.60
CA VAL A 131 -3.71 19.32 14.18
C VAL A 131 -2.24 19.62 13.96
N ILE A 132 -1.66 20.52 14.78
CA ILE A 132 -0.24 20.88 14.67
C ILE A 132 0.66 19.65 14.86
N LYS A 133 0.37 18.81 15.88
CA LYS A 133 1.11 17.58 16.13
C LYS A 133 1.01 16.59 14.97
N SER A 134 -0.18 16.42 14.40
CA SER A 134 -0.40 15.54 13.25
C SER A 134 0.41 15.99 12.02
N TYR A 135 0.41 17.27 11.68
CA TYR A 135 1.26 17.80 10.60
C TYR A 135 2.76 17.67 10.88
N PHE A 136 3.18 17.86 12.14
CA PHE A 136 4.56 17.66 12.52
C PHE A 136 4.99 16.18 12.36
N LEU A 137 4.15 15.24 12.79
CA LEU A 137 4.42 13.80 12.62
C LEU A 137 4.39 13.40 11.13
N LEU A 138 3.49 13.98 10.33
CA LEU A 138 3.47 13.76 8.88
C LEU A 138 4.79 14.23 8.22
N LEU A 139 5.29 15.41 8.61
CA LEU A 139 6.57 15.90 8.13
C LEU A 139 7.73 14.99 8.55
N LEU A 140 7.72 14.52 9.80
CA LEU A 140 8.73 13.57 10.28
C LEU A 140 8.68 12.25 9.50
N ASN A 141 7.48 11.74 9.21
CA ASN A 141 7.29 10.55 8.38
C ASN A 141 7.88 10.75 6.97
N TYR A 142 7.57 11.88 6.34
CA TYR A 142 8.17 12.21 5.04
C TYR A 142 9.69 12.20 5.11
N VAL A 143 10.29 12.90 6.07
CA VAL A 143 11.75 12.94 6.21
C VAL A 143 12.33 11.54 6.41
N ALA A 144 11.70 10.70 7.25
CA ALA A 144 12.17 9.34 7.51
C ALA A 144 12.08 8.44 6.27
N GLN A 145 10.92 8.37 5.63
CA GLN A 145 10.72 7.57 4.42
C GLN A 145 11.59 8.06 3.27
N PHE A 146 11.65 9.38 3.04
CA PHE A 146 12.49 9.96 1.99
C PHE A 146 13.98 9.71 2.24
N ALA A 147 14.45 9.78 3.48
CA ALA A 147 15.85 9.51 3.81
C ALA A 147 16.21 8.04 3.54
N ILE A 148 15.35 7.09 3.93
CA ILE A 148 15.61 5.65 3.69
C ILE A 148 15.58 5.35 2.19
N LEU A 149 14.56 5.83 1.47
CA LEU A 149 14.47 5.65 0.02
C LEU A 149 15.64 6.30 -0.73
N TYR A 150 16.08 7.47 -0.28
CA TYR A 150 17.27 8.12 -0.83
C TYR A 150 18.54 7.27 -0.64
N MET A 151 18.69 6.63 0.53
CA MET A 151 19.83 5.76 0.77
C MET A 151 19.80 4.51 -0.12
N ILE A 152 18.62 3.90 -0.34
CA ILE A 152 18.46 2.76 -1.25
C ILE A 152 18.79 3.18 -2.68
N ALA A 153 18.20 4.27 -3.16
CA ALA A 153 18.47 4.76 -4.51
C ALA A 153 19.95 5.15 -4.70
N LYS A 154 20.59 5.70 -3.67
CA LYS A 154 22.02 6.02 -3.71
C LYS A 154 22.90 4.78 -3.77
N GLU A 155 22.54 3.72 -3.05
CA GLU A 155 23.25 2.45 -3.14
C GLU A 155 23.21 1.90 -4.57
N GLU A 156 22.01 1.77 -5.13
CA GLU A 156 21.81 1.19 -6.47
C GLU A 156 22.43 2.02 -7.60
N MET A 157 22.33 3.35 -7.52
CA MET A 157 22.72 4.21 -8.65
C MET A 157 24.15 4.71 -8.60
N ILE A 158 24.78 4.70 -7.42
CA ILE A 158 26.11 5.26 -7.26
C ILE A 158 27.06 4.18 -6.76
N TRP A 159 26.73 3.54 -5.64
CA TRP A 159 27.68 2.63 -4.99
C TRP A 159 27.83 1.31 -5.74
N ASP A 160 26.75 0.76 -6.28
CA ASP A 160 26.82 -0.44 -7.13
C ASP A 160 27.67 -0.17 -8.38
N LEU A 161 27.48 0.98 -9.05
CA LEU A 161 28.31 1.37 -10.19
C LEU A 161 29.78 1.56 -9.82
N PHE A 162 30.09 2.23 -8.71
CA PHE A 162 31.47 2.37 -8.23
C PHE A 162 32.11 1.03 -7.86
N SER A 163 31.31 0.06 -7.44
CA SER A 163 31.79 -1.31 -7.19
C SER A 163 32.06 -2.08 -8.50
N GLY A 164 31.67 -1.51 -9.64
CA GLY A 164 31.72 -2.15 -10.96
C GLY A 164 30.58 -3.13 -11.19
N GLN A 165 29.55 -3.12 -10.35
CA GLN A 165 28.42 -4.05 -10.46
C GLN A 165 27.57 -3.71 -11.70
N MET A 166 27.17 -4.76 -12.39
CA MET A 166 26.37 -4.69 -13.60
C MET A 166 24.91 -5.00 -13.28
N PHE A 167 23.98 -4.49 -14.08
CA PHE A 167 22.58 -4.84 -13.90
C PHE A 167 22.35 -6.32 -14.19
N LEU A 168 21.65 -7.00 -13.30
CA LEU A 168 21.63 -8.45 -13.28
C LEU A 168 20.78 -9.07 -14.41
N CYS A 169 19.76 -8.36 -14.90
CA CYS A 169 18.93 -8.72 -16.06
C CYS A 169 18.57 -10.24 -16.09
N ASP A 170 18.81 -10.93 -17.21
CA ASP A 170 18.59 -12.37 -17.38
C ASP A 170 19.89 -13.19 -17.29
N PHE A 171 20.93 -12.71 -16.59
CA PHE A 171 22.19 -13.45 -16.52
C PHE A 171 21.99 -14.83 -15.86
N GLY A 172 22.22 -15.90 -16.63
CA GLY A 172 22.22 -17.27 -16.11
C GLY A 172 20.85 -17.90 -15.85
N THR A 173 19.76 -17.26 -16.28
CA THR A 173 18.38 -17.73 -16.00
C THR A 173 18.10 -19.12 -16.55
N ASP A 174 18.72 -19.47 -17.68
CA ASP A 174 18.55 -20.76 -18.37
C ASP A 174 19.74 -21.71 -18.15
N SER A 175 20.39 -21.60 -16.98
CA SER A 175 21.52 -22.47 -16.58
C SER A 175 21.40 -23.94 -16.98
N PRO A 176 20.23 -24.62 -16.77
CA PRO A 176 20.12 -26.04 -17.05
C PRO A 176 20.26 -26.39 -18.53
N SER A 177 20.11 -25.41 -19.43
CA SER A 177 20.25 -25.58 -20.87
C SER A 177 21.67 -25.30 -21.40
N CYS A 178 22.58 -24.79 -20.56
CA CYS A 178 23.96 -24.51 -20.96
C CYS A 178 24.82 -25.78 -20.99
N PRO A 179 25.74 -25.92 -21.96
CA PRO A 179 26.29 -24.88 -22.84
C PRO A 179 25.51 -24.60 -24.13
N ASP A 180 24.55 -25.46 -24.50
CA ASP A 180 23.95 -25.46 -25.84
C ASP A 180 22.76 -24.48 -25.99
N GLY A 181 22.29 -23.91 -24.88
CA GLY A 181 21.17 -22.97 -24.82
C GLY A 181 21.53 -21.53 -25.24
N PRO A 182 20.50 -20.69 -25.48
CA PRO A 182 20.68 -19.26 -25.64
C PRO A 182 21.20 -18.63 -24.34
N ASN A 183 21.87 -17.48 -24.45
CA ASN A 183 22.33 -16.68 -23.31
C ASN A 183 23.25 -17.42 -22.31
N CYS A 184 24.02 -18.40 -22.79
CA CYS A 184 24.91 -19.18 -21.94
C CYS A 184 26.25 -18.52 -21.64
N ILE A 185 26.52 -17.32 -22.13
CA ILE A 185 27.77 -16.59 -21.87
C ILE A 185 27.49 -15.55 -20.79
N GLY A 186 28.29 -15.60 -19.72
CA GLY A 186 28.18 -14.67 -18.61
C GLY A 186 28.99 -13.38 -18.79
N PRO A 187 28.90 -12.48 -17.79
CA PRO A 187 29.69 -11.25 -17.65
C PRO A 187 31.18 -11.38 -17.96
N GLY A 188 31.79 -12.49 -17.53
CA GLY A 188 33.21 -12.79 -17.67
C GLY A 188 33.60 -13.36 -19.03
N GLY A 189 32.63 -13.52 -19.93
CA GLY A 189 32.83 -14.09 -21.26
C GLY A 189 32.98 -15.61 -21.27
N THR A 190 32.66 -16.31 -20.17
CA THR A 190 32.70 -17.76 -20.10
C THR A 190 31.30 -18.37 -20.01
N VAL A 191 31.22 -19.68 -20.27
CA VAL A 191 29.94 -20.38 -20.35
C VAL A 191 29.40 -20.70 -18.95
N PHE A 192 28.14 -20.33 -18.69
CA PHE A 192 27.43 -20.67 -17.47
C PHE A 192 27.37 -22.18 -17.25
N THR A 193 27.66 -22.62 -16.02
CA THR A 193 27.40 -23.98 -15.55
C THR A 193 26.82 -23.93 -14.14
N SER A 194 26.02 -24.92 -13.76
CA SER A 194 25.32 -24.97 -12.46
C SER A 194 26.21 -24.79 -11.22
N MET A 195 27.51 -25.11 -11.32
CA MET A 195 28.47 -24.97 -10.22
C MET A 195 29.27 -23.65 -10.24
N ARG A 196 29.08 -22.82 -11.26
CA ARG A 196 29.87 -21.60 -11.52
C ARG A 196 29.11 -20.31 -11.24
N TYR A 197 28.00 -20.36 -10.51
CA TYR A 197 27.25 -19.17 -10.07
C TYR A 197 27.80 -18.63 -8.77
N TYR A 198 28.16 -17.35 -8.76
CA TYR A 198 28.70 -16.69 -7.57
C TYR A 198 28.08 -15.33 -7.35
N SER A 199 27.88 -14.96 -6.09
CA SER A 199 27.44 -13.61 -5.72
C SER A 199 28.40 -12.55 -6.25
N TRP A 200 27.95 -11.31 -6.48
CA TRP A 200 28.83 -10.23 -6.95
C TRP A 200 30.16 -10.16 -6.18
N ASN A 201 30.07 -10.14 -4.85
CA ASN A 201 31.23 -10.10 -3.95
C ASN A 201 32.19 -11.29 -4.12
N GLN A 202 31.66 -12.49 -4.36
CA GLN A 202 32.47 -13.68 -4.60
C GLN A 202 33.11 -13.62 -5.99
N TRP A 203 32.34 -13.24 -7.01
CA TRP A 203 32.80 -13.14 -8.39
C TRP A 203 33.92 -12.10 -8.53
N ILE A 204 33.71 -10.88 -8.02
CA ILE A 204 34.71 -9.81 -8.10
C ILE A 204 35.99 -10.17 -7.36
N SER A 205 35.91 -10.80 -6.19
CA SER A 205 37.08 -11.24 -5.42
C SER A 205 37.90 -12.29 -6.19
N ARG A 206 37.24 -13.23 -6.87
CA ARG A 206 37.92 -14.25 -7.67
C ARG A 206 38.51 -13.68 -8.95
N THR A 207 37.79 -12.76 -9.60
CA THR A 207 38.28 -12.02 -10.78
C THR A 207 39.53 -11.21 -10.41
N PHE A 208 39.47 -10.47 -9.30
CA PHE A 208 40.62 -9.74 -8.77
C PHE A 208 41.83 -10.64 -8.51
N ALA A 209 41.63 -11.81 -7.89
CA ALA A 209 42.71 -12.77 -7.63
C ALA A 209 43.33 -13.31 -8.93
N ARG A 210 42.51 -13.69 -9.92
CA ARG A 210 42.97 -14.13 -11.24
C ARG A 210 43.79 -13.04 -11.93
N ASP A 211 43.28 -11.82 -11.97
CA ASP A 211 43.89 -10.73 -12.72
C ASP A 211 45.16 -10.22 -12.03
N SER A 212 45.19 -10.22 -10.69
CA SER A 212 46.42 -9.97 -9.93
C SER A 212 47.49 -11.01 -10.23
N MET A 213 47.15 -12.31 -10.29
CA MET A 213 48.12 -13.35 -10.65
C MET A 213 48.62 -13.20 -12.08
N ARG A 214 47.76 -12.81 -13.03
CA ARG A 214 48.18 -12.52 -14.41
C ARG A 214 49.13 -11.33 -14.48
N ALA A 215 48.89 -10.29 -13.69
CA ALA A 215 49.77 -9.13 -13.62
C ALA A 215 51.14 -9.48 -13.01
N VAL A 216 51.17 -10.36 -12.00
CA VAL A 216 52.41 -10.80 -11.33
C VAL A 216 53.20 -11.81 -12.17
N PHE A 217 52.51 -12.72 -12.88
CA PHE A 217 53.11 -13.80 -13.68
C PHE A 217 52.60 -13.75 -15.13
N PRO A 218 52.99 -12.73 -15.91
CA PRO A 218 52.50 -12.54 -17.28
C PRO A 218 52.83 -13.74 -18.19
N GLU A 219 53.95 -14.42 -17.97
CA GLU A 219 54.35 -15.62 -18.72
C GLU A 219 53.43 -16.82 -18.48
N LYS A 220 52.69 -16.82 -17.36
CA LYS A 220 51.70 -17.85 -17.01
C LYS A 220 50.26 -17.39 -17.21
N ALA A 221 50.02 -16.25 -17.86
CA ALA A 221 48.67 -15.67 -17.95
C ALA A 221 47.65 -16.63 -18.60
N ALA A 222 48.09 -17.44 -19.57
CA ALA A 222 47.27 -18.48 -20.20
C ALA A 222 46.92 -19.62 -19.24
N ASP A 223 47.92 -20.14 -18.50
CA ASP A 223 47.70 -21.19 -17.49
C ASP A 223 46.82 -20.67 -16.35
N ILE A 224 47.06 -19.45 -15.87
CA ILE A 224 46.23 -18.82 -14.83
C ILE A 224 44.80 -18.66 -15.33
N GLY A 225 44.60 -18.21 -16.56
CA GLY A 225 43.26 -18.12 -17.15
C GLY A 225 42.53 -19.47 -17.23
N LYS A 226 43.28 -20.56 -17.41
CA LYS A 226 42.75 -21.91 -17.48
C LYS A 226 42.45 -22.52 -16.11
N TYR A 227 43.32 -22.32 -15.12
CA TYR A 227 43.23 -22.97 -13.81
C TYR A 227 42.59 -22.10 -12.73
N VAL A 228 42.60 -20.78 -12.89
CA VAL A 228 42.01 -19.83 -11.94
C VAL A 228 40.73 -19.27 -12.57
N ASP A 229 39.69 -20.08 -12.44
CA ASP A 229 38.37 -19.74 -12.94
C ASP A 229 37.57 -18.96 -11.89
N PRO A 230 37.17 -17.70 -12.17
CA PRO A 230 36.33 -16.94 -11.26
C PRO A 230 34.87 -17.38 -11.27
N GLY A 231 34.45 -18.19 -12.25
CA GLY A 231 33.05 -18.47 -12.55
C GLY A 231 32.34 -17.27 -13.18
N GLU A 232 31.03 -17.20 -12.98
CA GLU A 232 30.18 -16.17 -13.56
C GLU A 232 29.23 -15.56 -12.52
N TYR A 233 28.96 -14.27 -12.70
CA TYR A 233 27.94 -13.54 -11.96
C TYR A 233 26.59 -13.72 -12.67
N GLY A 234 25.54 -14.05 -11.92
CA GLY A 234 24.24 -14.38 -12.52
C GLY A 234 23.18 -14.79 -11.51
N VAL A 235 21.92 -14.75 -11.94
CA VAL A 235 20.72 -15.01 -11.14
C VAL A 235 20.68 -16.45 -10.63
N GLU A 236 20.45 -16.62 -9.32
CA GLU A 236 20.23 -17.95 -8.74
C GLU A 236 18.82 -18.49 -9.07
N SER A 237 17.78 -17.66 -8.95
CA SER A 237 16.40 -18.04 -9.28
C SER A 237 15.55 -16.86 -9.76
N LYS A 238 15.25 -16.84 -11.07
CA LYS A 238 14.35 -15.85 -11.69
C LYS A 238 12.93 -15.90 -11.10
N ASN A 239 12.42 -17.11 -10.88
CA ASN A 239 11.06 -17.29 -10.37
C ASN A 239 10.90 -16.77 -8.94
N CYS A 240 11.91 -16.98 -8.09
CA CYS A 240 11.90 -16.46 -6.73
C CYS A 240 11.89 -14.93 -6.72
N ARG A 241 12.73 -14.29 -7.54
CA ARG A 241 12.78 -12.84 -7.72
C ARG A 241 11.44 -12.25 -8.16
N ILE A 242 10.84 -12.82 -9.22
CA ILE A 242 9.54 -12.37 -9.70
C ILE A 242 8.50 -12.54 -8.59
N LEU A 243 8.46 -13.69 -7.90
CA LEU A 243 7.54 -13.92 -6.80
C LEU A 243 7.71 -12.87 -5.67
N CYS A 244 8.95 -12.57 -5.26
CA CYS A 244 9.23 -11.55 -4.25
C CYS A 244 8.84 -10.15 -4.70
N CYS A 245 9.07 -9.78 -5.96
CA CYS A 245 8.58 -8.53 -6.55
C CYS A 245 7.05 -8.44 -6.49
N MET A 246 6.35 -9.53 -6.79
CA MET A 246 4.89 -9.58 -6.75
C MET A 246 4.36 -9.44 -5.31
N LEU A 247 4.96 -10.16 -4.36
CA LEU A 247 4.61 -10.05 -2.94
C LEU A 247 4.86 -8.65 -2.38
N PHE A 248 5.97 -8.02 -2.78
CA PHE A 248 6.26 -6.64 -2.44
C PHE A 248 5.22 -5.67 -3.01
N ILE A 249 4.82 -5.81 -4.28
CA ILE A 249 3.78 -4.94 -4.85
C ILE A 249 2.41 -5.18 -4.22
N VAL A 250 2.12 -6.40 -3.75
CA VAL A 250 0.92 -6.65 -2.94
C VAL A 250 0.95 -5.84 -1.63
N SER A 251 2.09 -5.67 -0.97
CA SER A 251 2.17 -4.80 0.23
C SER A 251 2.08 -3.31 -0.11
N VAL A 252 2.59 -2.88 -1.27
CA VAL A 252 2.41 -1.50 -1.78
C VAL A 252 0.94 -1.22 -2.14
N LEU A 253 0.15 -2.24 -2.49
CA LEU A 253 -1.21 -2.05 -2.99
C LEU A 253 -2.13 -1.37 -1.96
N ASP A 254 -1.97 -1.64 -0.67
CA ASP A 254 -2.79 -1.03 0.37
C ASP A 254 -2.56 0.49 0.43
N ASP A 255 -1.32 0.95 0.25
CA ASP A 255 -0.99 2.37 0.12
C ASP A 255 -1.59 3.00 -1.13
N VAL A 256 -1.53 2.28 -2.26
CA VAL A 256 -2.12 2.73 -3.53
C VAL A 256 -3.63 2.91 -3.36
N ILE A 257 -4.33 1.92 -2.82
CA ILE A 257 -5.78 1.96 -2.57
C ILE A 257 -6.12 3.08 -1.59
N GLY A 258 -5.39 3.20 -0.47
CA GLY A 258 -5.58 4.28 0.50
C GLY A 258 -5.43 5.66 -0.12
N THR A 259 -4.45 5.82 -1.02
CA THR A 259 -4.21 7.08 -1.74
C THR A 259 -5.33 7.38 -2.75
N PHE A 260 -5.80 6.38 -3.49
CA PHE A 260 -6.96 6.52 -4.39
C PHE A 260 -8.24 6.85 -3.62
N ASN A 261 -8.47 6.21 -2.48
CA ASN A 261 -9.61 6.50 -1.60
C ASN A 261 -9.58 7.95 -1.12
N MET A 262 -8.42 8.44 -0.69
CA MET A 262 -8.26 9.84 -0.30
C MET A 262 -8.50 10.82 -1.46
N ALA A 263 -7.98 10.50 -2.65
CA ALA A 263 -8.23 11.28 -3.86
C ALA A 263 -9.74 11.31 -4.20
N ARG A 264 -10.40 10.17 -4.08
CA ARG A 264 -11.84 10.02 -4.34
C ARG A 264 -12.67 10.84 -3.36
N VAL A 265 -12.37 10.81 -2.05
CA VAL A 265 -13.03 11.68 -1.06
C VAL A 265 -12.86 13.16 -1.44
N LEU A 266 -11.67 13.59 -1.88
CA LEU A 266 -11.44 14.99 -2.26
C LEU A 266 -12.26 15.42 -3.48
N VAL A 267 -12.48 14.52 -4.42
CA VAL A 267 -13.30 14.77 -5.62
C VAL A 267 -14.79 14.76 -5.28
N ASP A 268 -15.26 13.73 -4.56
CA ASP A 268 -16.68 13.46 -4.35
C ASP A 268 -17.31 14.36 -3.28
N VAL A 269 -16.56 14.77 -2.24
CA VAL A 269 -17.06 15.66 -1.20
C VAL A 269 -17.41 17.04 -1.77
N PRO A 270 -18.58 17.63 -1.50
CA PRO A 270 -18.95 18.93 -2.04
C PRO A 270 -18.05 20.06 -1.53
N THR A 271 -17.84 21.08 -2.36
CA THR A 271 -17.05 22.28 -2.00
C THR A 271 -17.86 23.25 -1.13
N ARG A 272 -18.30 22.79 0.04
CA ARG A 272 -19.07 23.57 1.04
C ARG A 272 -18.41 23.46 2.40
N ALA A 273 -18.63 24.43 3.27
CA ALA A 273 -17.99 24.47 4.59
C ALA A 273 -18.79 23.69 5.64
N ASP A 274 -19.27 22.49 5.33
CA ASP A 274 -20.19 21.73 6.19
C ASP A 274 -19.50 21.22 7.46
N LEU A 275 -20.28 20.89 8.49
CA LEU A 275 -19.77 20.42 9.78
C LEU A 275 -19.51 18.91 9.75
N TRP A 276 -18.32 18.51 10.19
CA TRP A 276 -17.87 17.11 10.27
C TRP A 276 -18.17 16.46 11.64
N ILE A 277 -18.61 17.27 12.60
CA ILE A 277 -19.00 16.83 13.93
C ILE A 277 -20.51 16.99 14.03
N ASP A 278 -21.20 15.89 14.32
CA ASP A 278 -22.63 15.88 14.61
C ASP A 278 -22.85 15.39 16.05
N TYR A 279 -23.87 15.94 16.71
CA TYR A 279 -24.24 15.55 18.05
C TYR A 279 -25.67 15.04 18.05
N GLU A 280 -25.81 13.72 18.09
CA GLU A 280 -27.10 13.04 18.10
C GLU A 280 -27.34 12.46 19.50
N PRO A 281 -28.00 13.21 20.41
CA PRO A 281 -28.45 12.62 21.66
C PRO A 281 -29.43 11.49 21.35
N PRO A 282 -29.57 10.49 22.26
CA PRO A 282 -30.62 9.49 22.09
C PRO A 282 -31.94 10.25 21.98
N GLY A 283 -32.61 10.13 20.84
CA GLY A 283 -33.82 10.88 20.57
C GLY A 283 -34.83 10.69 21.70
N GLU A 284 -35.74 11.65 21.87
CA GLU A 284 -36.79 11.62 22.91
C GLU A 284 -37.67 10.35 22.85
N SER A 285 -37.57 9.56 21.78
CA SER A 285 -38.41 8.40 21.51
C SER A 285 -38.18 7.20 22.44
N TRP A 286 -36.99 6.99 23.01
CA TRP A 286 -36.72 5.77 23.79
C TRP A 286 -36.09 5.96 25.17
N ALA A 287 -35.33 7.03 25.44
CA ALA A 287 -34.76 7.29 26.76
C ALA A 287 -34.24 8.73 26.91
N SER A 288 -34.27 9.27 28.14
CA SER A 288 -33.51 10.48 28.46
C SER A 288 -31.99 10.21 28.38
N LYS A 289 -31.21 11.25 28.09
CA LYS A 289 -29.74 11.17 27.98
C LYS A 289 -29.08 10.50 29.19
N ASP A 290 -29.53 10.83 30.40
CA ASP A 290 -28.98 10.26 31.65
C ASP A 290 -29.38 8.80 31.85
N HIS A 291 -30.57 8.42 31.37
CA HIS A 291 -31.01 7.03 31.38
C HIS A 291 -30.18 6.17 30.42
N ALA A 292 -29.90 6.68 29.20
CA ALA A 292 -29.04 6.00 28.23
C ALA A 292 -27.61 5.77 28.76
N LYS A 293 -27.03 6.76 29.45
CA LYS A 293 -25.72 6.62 30.10
C LYS A 293 -25.72 5.54 31.19
N THR A 294 -26.78 5.51 32.01
CA THR A 294 -26.88 4.61 33.16
C THR A 294 -27.10 3.16 32.74
N ILE A 295 -27.96 2.91 31.75
CA ILE A 295 -28.32 1.55 31.34
C ILE A 295 -27.36 0.98 30.30
N ALA A 296 -27.04 1.75 29.26
CA ALA A 296 -26.25 1.24 28.15
C ALA A 296 -24.73 1.41 28.35
N GLY A 297 -24.30 2.04 29.45
CA GLY A 297 -22.89 2.35 29.71
C GLY A 297 -22.29 3.30 28.67
N LYS A 298 -23.12 4.03 27.92
CA LYS A 298 -22.69 4.96 26.87
C LYS A 298 -22.08 6.21 27.49
N THR A 299 -21.00 6.68 26.90
CA THR A 299 -20.29 7.90 27.28
C THR A 299 -20.71 9.08 26.38
N GLU A 300 -20.39 10.33 26.77
CA GLU A 300 -20.74 11.51 25.94
C GLU A 300 -20.15 11.44 24.52
N ILE A 301 -18.99 10.79 24.37
CA ILE A 301 -18.32 10.60 23.08
C ILE A 301 -19.03 9.57 22.19
N ASP A 302 -19.99 8.81 22.71
CA ASP A 302 -20.80 7.87 21.91
C ASP A 302 -22.01 8.56 21.28
N PHE A 303 -22.34 9.78 21.71
CA PHE A 303 -23.35 10.63 21.08
C PHE A 303 -22.76 11.59 20.04
N VAL A 304 -21.42 11.63 19.94
CA VAL A 304 -20.71 12.41 18.93
C VAL A 304 -20.48 11.52 17.72
N LYS A 305 -21.06 11.88 16.59
CA LYS A 305 -20.80 11.24 15.30
C LYS A 305 -19.82 12.08 14.51
N LEU A 306 -18.76 11.42 14.06
CA LEU A 306 -17.73 12.04 13.22
C LEU A 306 -17.99 11.59 11.80
N LYS A 307 -18.33 12.51 10.90
CA LYS A 307 -18.69 12.20 9.51
C LYS A 307 -17.86 13.01 8.53
N ILE A 308 -17.64 12.45 7.35
CA ILE A 308 -17.01 13.16 6.22
C ILE A 308 -18.10 13.95 5.51
N ALA A 309 -18.05 15.28 5.64
CA ALA A 309 -18.99 16.22 5.03
C ALA A 309 -18.27 17.19 4.08
N GLY A 310 -18.98 18.17 3.51
CA GLY A 310 -18.40 19.18 2.62
C GLY A 310 -17.09 19.79 3.13
N MET A 311 -16.18 20.07 2.20
CA MET A 311 -14.87 20.67 2.46
C MET A 311 -14.67 21.94 1.62
N PRO A 312 -14.26 23.08 2.21
CA PRO A 312 -13.91 24.29 1.45
C PRO A 312 -12.79 24.03 0.43
N LEU A 313 -12.83 24.73 -0.71
CA LEU A 313 -11.85 24.54 -1.81
C LEU A 313 -10.40 24.69 -1.35
N PHE A 314 -10.14 25.69 -0.49
CA PHE A 314 -8.81 25.92 0.06
C PHE A 314 -8.25 24.67 0.76
N TRP A 315 -9.06 24.01 1.59
CA TRP A 315 -8.65 22.79 2.29
C TRP A 315 -8.47 21.60 1.35
N LYS A 316 -9.25 21.52 0.26
CA LYS A 316 -9.02 20.50 -0.78
C LYS A 316 -7.65 20.68 -1.42
N ILE A 317 -7.29 21.92 -1.79
CA ILE A 317 -5.98 22.23 -2.40
C ILE A 317 -4.85 21.90 -1.42
N VAL A 318 -4.99 22.29 -0.15
CA VAL A 318 -4.01 21.96 0.91
C VAL A 318 -3.83 20.44 1.02
N ASN A 319 -4.91 19.68 1.10
CA ASN A 319 -4.83 18.21 1.18
C ASN A 319 -4.21 17.59 -0.08
N VAL A 320 -4.51 18.11 -1.28
CA VAL A 320 -3.88 17.64 -2.52
C VAL A 320 -2.37 17.88 -2.49
N VAL A 321 -1.94 19.10 -2.14
CA VAL A 321 -0.53 19.51 -2.24
C VAL A 321 0.32 18.93 -1.11
N ILE A 322 -0.20 18.89 0.12
CA ILE A 322 0.59 18.52 1.31
C ILE A 322 0.49 17.02 1.63
N ILE A 323 -0.63 16.38 1.29
CA ILE A 323 -0.90 14.99 1.70
C ILE A 323 -0.89 14.07 0.47
N LEU A 324 -1.78 14.31 -0.48
CA LEU A 324 -2.01 13.38 -1.59
C LEU A 324 -0.81 13.29 -2.53
N LEU A 325 -0.29 14.43 -3.01
CA LEU A 325 0.80 14.46 -3.98
C LEU A 325 2.10 13.86 -3.41
N PRO A 326 2.56 14.21 -2.18
CA PRO A 326 3.73 13.56 -1.60
C PRO A 326 3.51 12.07 -1.33
N LYS A 327 2.32 11.65 -0.87
CA LYS A 327 2.00 10.21 -0.72
C LYS A 327 2.08 9.48 -2.07
N MET A 328 1.56 10.07 -3.14
CA MET A 328 1.64 9.53 -4.51
C MET A 328 3.09 9.36 -4.99
N ILE A 329 3.93 10.36 -4.73
CA ILE A 329 5.36 10.29 -5.07
C ILE A 329 6.06 9.20 -4.26
N LEU A 330 5.79 9.14 -2.95
CA LEU A 330 6.42 8.17 -2.05
C LEU A 330 6.15 6.73 -2.48
N TRP A 331 4.89 6.32 -2.65
CA TRP A 331 4.62 4.92 -3.01
C TRP A 331 5.15 4.59 -4.43
N LYS A 332 5.12 5.54 -5.38
CA LYS A 332 5.69 5.33 -6.72
C LYS A 332 7.19 5.08 -6.61
N VAL A 333 7.92 5.95 -5.91
CA VAL A 333 9.38 5.82 -5.72
C VAL A 333 9.72 4.55 -4.96
N THR A 334 8.96 4.21 -3.91
CA THR A 334 9.14 2.96 -3.16
C THR A 334 8.95 1.74 -4.06
N ALA A 335 7.90 1.71 -4.90
CA ALA A 335 7.68 0.61 -5.82
C ALA A 335 8.82 0.49 -6.85
N GLN A 336 9.26 1.60 -7.42
CA GLN A 336 10.33 1.64 -8.41
C GLN A 336 11.68 1.21 -7.83
N ALA A 337 12.11 1.84 -6.73
CA ALA A 337 13.36 1.51 -6.05
C ALA A 337 13.32 0.08 -5.50
N GLY A 338 12.22 -0.32 -4.85
CA GLY A 338 12.08 -1.66 -4.31
C GLY A 338 12.11 -2.76 -5.37
N ILE A 339 11.49 -2.55 -6.54
CA ILE A 339 11.60 -3.49 -7.66
C ILE A 339 13.01 -3.53 -8.21
N CYS A 340 13.66 -2.37 -8.41
CA CYS A 340 15.05 -2.31 -8.86
C CYS A 340 15.97 -3.08 -7.89
N PHE A 341 15.87 -2.80 -6.59
CA PHE A 341 16.61 -3.48 -5.52
C PHE A 341 16.46 -5.00 -5.59
N LEU A 342 15.21 -5.47 -5.66
CA LEU A 342 14.91 -6.91 -5.71
C LEU A 342 15.39 -7.55 -7.01
N MET A 343 15.33 -6.80 -8.12
CA MET A 343 15.77 -7.29 -9.42
C MET A 343 17.29 -7.41 -9.52
N GLU A 344 18.04 -6.55 -8.83
CA GLU A 344 19.50 -6.61 -8.70
C GLU A 344 19.99 -7.60 -7.65
N THR A 345 19.10 -8.03 -6.74
CA THR A 345 19.47 -9.01 -5.72
C THR A 345 19.61 -10.41 -6.33
N GLN A 346 20.79 -11.00 -6.17
CA GLN A 346 21.15 -12.26 -6.80
C GLN A 346 20.70 -13.50 -6.02
N GLY A 347 21.03 -13.54 -4.72
CA GLY A 347 20.84 -14.71 -3.87
C GLY A 347 19.40 -14.85 -3.39
N ILE A 348 18.90 -16.09 -3.31
CA ILE A 348 17.51 -16.36 -2.86
C ILE A 348 17.28 -15.81 -1.45
N GLU A 349 18.20 -16.05 -0.52
CA GLU A 349 18.10 -15.59 0.87
C GLU A 349 18.05 -14.05 0.95
N ASP A 350 18.93 -13.39 0.21
CA ASP A 350 19.02 -11.92 0.16
C ASP A 350 17.74 -11.32 -0.44
N VAL A 351 17.22 -11.87 -1.54
CA VAL A 351 15.97 -11.39 -2.18
C VAL A 351 14.81 -11.44 -1.19
N VAL A 352 14.70 -12.54 -0.42
CA VAL A 352 13.62 -12.71 0.56
C VAL A 352 13.75 -11.71 1.71
N VAL A 353 14.95 -11.55 2.28
CA VAL A 353 15.20 -10.59 3.37
C VAL A 353 14.97 -9.16 2.90
N ASN A 354 15.43 -8.81 1.70
CA ASN A 354 15.24 -7.50 1.10
C ASN A 354 13.77 -7.19 0.88
N ALA A 355 12.96 -8.16 0.40
CA ALA A 355 11.52 -7.97 0.21
C ALA A 355 10.78 -7.71 1.53
N VAL A 356 11.17 -8.41 2.60
CA VAL A 356 10.64 -8.17 3.95
C VAL A 356 11.06 -6.78 4.47
N GLY A 357 12.33 -6.40 4.27
CA GLY A 357 12.85 -5.09 4.66
C GLY A 357 12.14 -3.92 3.95
N LEU A 358 11.83 -4.05 2.66
CA LEU A 358 11.07 -3.06 1.92
C LEU A 358 9.63 -2.89 2.45
N SER A 359 9.01 -3.97 2.93
CA SER A 359 7.67 -3.92 3.53
C SER A 359 7.67 -3.15 4.87
N PHE A 360 8.78 -3.15 5.61
CA PHE A 360 8.92 -2.33 6.81
C PHE A 360 8.89 -0.82 6.49
N ILE A 361 9.45 -0.39 5.35
CA ILE A 361 9.48 1.04 4.95
C ILE A 361 8.06 1.57 4.73
N LEU A 362 7.20 0.75 4.12
CA LEU A 362 5.79 1.09 3.89
C LEU A 362 5.03 1.28 5.20
N GLN A 363 5.33 0.49 6.23
CA GLN A 363 4.63 0.51 7.53
C GLN A 363 5.10 1.63 8.49
N ILE A 364 6.08 2.45 8.09
CA ILE A 364 6.64 3.49 8.99
C ILE A 364 5.56 4.50 9.40
N ASP A 365 4.65 4.87 8.51
CA ASP A 365 3.61 5.85 8.80
C ASP A 365 2.58 5.32 9.80
N GLU A 366 2.14 4.07 9.65
CA GLU A 366 1.27 3.37 10.59
C GLU A 366 1.94 3.23 11.96
N LEU A 367 3.22 2.84 11.99
CA LEU A 367 4.00 2.69 13.21
C LEU A 367 4.14 4.02 13.96
N LEU A 368 4.48 5.11 13.24
CA LEU A 368 4.57 6.45 13.84
C LEU A 368 3.20 6.95 14.32
N CYS A 369 2.12 6.64 13.60
CA CYS A 369 0.76 6.96 14.02
C CYS A 369 0.43 6.25 15.33
N LEU A 370 0.65 4.94 15.40
CA LEU A 370 0.29 4.12 16.56
C LEU A 370 1.07 4.51 17.81
N GLU A 371 2.38 4.76 17.67
CA GLU A 371 3.28 4.94 18.81
C GLU A 371 3.40 6.40 19.28
N LEU A 372 3.37 7.37 18.35
CA LEU A 372 3.63 8.78 18.69
C LEU A 372 2.38 9.65 18.74
N MET A 373 1.27 9.22 18.12
CA MET A 373 0.04 10.01 18.14
C MET A 373 -0.64 9.93 19.51
N PRO A 374 -1.16 11.05 20.03
CA PRO A 374 -1.97 11.01 21.25
C PRO A 374 -3.16 10.07 21.08
N TRP A 375 -3.42 9.23 22.09
CA TRP A 375 -4.53 8.27 22.06
C TRP A 375 -5.88 8.91 21.71
N SER A 376 -6.12 10.17 22.10
CA SER A 376 -7.35 10.89 21.74
C SER A 376 -7.52 11.08 20.23
N ALA A 377 -6.44 11.33 19.49
CA ALA A 377 -6.51 11.46 18.03
C ALA A 377 -6.71 10.10 17.34
N VAL A 378 -6.10 9.03 17.86
CA VAL A 378 -6.36 7.66 17.40
C VAL A 378 -7.83 7.28 17.60
N GLN A 379 -8.40 7.58 18.77
CA GLN A 379 -9.83 7.34 19.04
C GLN A 379 -10.76 8.15 18.13
N ILE A 380 -10.38 9.37 17.77
CA ILE A 380 -11.11 10.19 16.80
C ILE A 380 -11.12 9.51 15.42
N LEU A 381 -9.98 8.98 14.96
CA LEU A 381 -9.90 8.27 13.68
C LEU A 381 -10.70 6.97 13.68
N HIS A 382 -10.67 6.21 14.79
CA HIS A 382 -11.44 4.98 14.94
C HIS A 382 -12.96 5.23 14.98
N LYS A 383 -13.40 6.41 15.46
CA LYS A 383 -14.81 6.83 15.51
C LYS A 383 -15.29 7.50 14.22
N LEU A 384 -14.42 7.73 13.25
CA LEU A 384 -14.80 8.35 11.98
C LEU A 384 -15.70 7.40 11.18
N GLU A 385 -16.90 7.86 10.85
CA GLU A 385 -17.84 7.13 10.02
C GLU A 385 -17.30 6.99 8.60
N VAL A 386 -17.57 5.83 8.00
CA VAL A 386 -17.20 5.52 6.64
C VAL A 386 -17.98 6.42 5.69
N HIS A 387 -17.29 7.04 4.73
CA HIS A 387 -17.97 7.88 3.75
C HIS A 387 -18.69 7.01 2.72
N LEU A 388 -20.00 7.15 2.62
CA LEU A 388 -20.81 6.44 1.63
C LEU A 388 -20.89 7.25 0.34
N LEU A 389 -20.25 6.76 -0.70
CA LEU A 389 -20.30 7.30 -2.05
C LEU A 389 -21.55 6.80 -2.77
N GLY A 390 -22.64 7.57 -2.68
CA GLY A 390 -23.87 7.32 -3.42
C GLY A 390 -25.12 7.61 -2.60
N GLU A 391 -26.27 7.66 -3.28
CA GLU A 391 -27.56 7.70 -2.60
C GLU A 391 -27.75 6.38 -1.82
N ILE A 392 -27.91 6.48 -0.50
CA ILE A 392 -28.21 5.37 0.44
C ILE A 392 -29.49 4.60 0.06
N GLN A 393 -30.21 5.07 -0.97
CA GLN A 393 -31.46 4.51 -1.47
C GLN A 393 -31.40 2.99 -1.66
N GLU A 394 -30.30 2.41 -2.16
CA GLU A 394 -30.24 0.95 -2.32
C GLU A 394 -30.22 0.18 -0.98
N ILE A 395 -29.52 0.69 0.03
CA ILE A 395 -29.48 0.07 1.36
C ILE A 395 -30.82 0.24 2.06
N GLU A 396 -31.40 1.45 2.00
CA GLU A 396 -32.74 1.69 2.53
C GLU A 396 -33.79 0.82 1.85
N THR A 397 -33.69 0.61 0.53
CA THR A 397 -34.62 -0.31 -0.16
C THR A 397 -34.47 -1.75 0.32
N LEU A 398 -33.26 -2.20 0.66
CA LEU A 398 -33.03 -3.54 1.20
C LEU A 398 -33.68 -3.73 2.58
N ASP A 399 -33.61 -2.72 3.44
CA ASP A 399 -34.25 -2.74 4.77
C ASP A 399 -35.78 -2.66 4.71
N HIS A 400 -36.32 -2.11 3.61
CA HIS A 400 -37.77 -2.04 3.37
C HIS A 400 -38.35 -3.26 2.67
N LEU A 401 -37.53 -4.15 2.11
CA LEU A 401 -38.03 -5.38 1.48
C LEU A 401 -38.50 -6.37 2.55
N SER A 402 -39.65 -7.00 2.28
CA SER A 402 -40.15 -8.07 3.14
C SER A 402 -39.22 -9.30 3.09
N ASP A 403 -39.22 -10.10 4.15
CA ASP A 403 -38.43 -11.34 4.22
C ASP A 403 -38.74 -12.27 3.04
N GLU A 404 -39.99 -12.26 2.57
CA GLU A 404 -40.48 -13.04 1.42
C GLU A 404 -39.86 -12.53 0.10
N GLU A 405 -39.81 -11.21 -0.11
CA GLU A 405 -39.19 -10.63 -1.31
C GLU A 405 -37.67 -10.85 -1.34
N LEU A 406 -37.01 -10.72 -0.20
CA LEU A 406 -35.58 -11.01 -0.06
C LEU A 406 -35.28 -12.49 -0.34
N PHE A 407 -36.13 -13.39 0.16
CA PHE A 407 -36.02 -14.81 -0.12
C PHE A 407 -36.22 -15.10 -1.61
N ALA A 408 -37.27 -14.55 -2.23
CA ALA A 408 -37.58 -14.75 -3.64
C ALA A 408 -36.45 -14.21 -4.54
N LYS A 409 -35.90 -13.03 -4.24
CA LYS A 409 -34.78 -12.44 -4.98
C LYS A 409 -33.49 -13.26 -4.85
N ASN A 410 -33.22 -13.79 -3.65
CA ASN A 410 -32.08 -14.67 -3.44
C ASN A 410 -32.26 -16.02 -4.15
N GLN A 411 -33.47 -16.58 -4.13
CA GLN A 411 -33.79 -17.80 -4.84
C GLN A 411 -33.66 -17.62 -6.36
N GLU A 412 -34.12 -16.48 -6.90
CA GLU A 412 -33.89 -16.11 -8.30
C GLU A 412 -32.40 -15.99 -8.65
N GLN A 413 -31.58 -15.47 -7.74
CA GLN A 413 -30.12 -15.42 -7.94
C GLN A 413 -29.47 -16.81 -7.93
N ILE A 414 -29.96 -17.73 -7.09
CA ILE A 414 -29.48 -19.12 -7.03
C ILE A 414 -29.91 -19.90 -8.28
N ASP A 415 -31.14 -19.70 -8.73
CA ASP A 415 -31.73 -20.44 -9.85
C ASP A 415 -31.27 -19.88 -11.21
N ASN A 416 -30.86 -18.61 -11.26
CA ASN A 416 -30.24 -18.04 -12.46
C ASN A 416 -28.90 -18.74 -12.75
N SER A 417 -28.77 -19.23 -13.98
CA SER A 417 -27.50 -19.78 -14.46
C SER A 417 -26.39 -18.75 -14.29
N TRP A 418 -25.20 -19.22 -13.91
CA TRP A 418 -24.01 -18.41 -13.68
C TRP A 418 -23.84 -17.37 -14.79
N SER A 419 -23.92 -16.11 -14.41
CA SER A 419 -23.72 -14.98 -15.31
C SER A 419 -22.23 -14.75 -15.53
N VAL A 420 -21.87 -14.13 -16.65
CA VAL A 420 -20.51 -13.66 -16.90
C VAL A 420 -20.05 -12.68 -15.80
N ASN A 421 -20.99 -11.95 -15.19
CA ASN A 421 -20.71 -11.08 -14.05
C ASN A 421 -20.25 -11.86 -12.82
N ASP A 422 -20.79 -13.05 -12.57
CA ASP A 422 -20.39 -13.88 -11.42
C ASP A 422 -18.96 -14.38 -11.60
N ILE A 423 -18.56 -14.69 -12.84
CA ILE A 423 -17.17 -15.03 -13.18
C ILE A 423 -16.24 -13.83 -12.94
N TYR A 424 -16.69 -12.61 -13.24
CA TYR A 424 -15.92 -11.41 -12.96
C TYR A 424 -15.80 -11.12 -11.45
N GLU A 425 -16.87 -11.31 -10.67
CA GLU A 425 -16.84 -11.21 -9.20
C GLU A 425 -15.90 -12.25 -8.55
N MET A 426 -15.69 -13.41 -9.19
CA MET A 426 -14.73 -14.41 -8.73
C MET A 426 -13.27 -14.01 -8.92
N ILE A 427 -12.98 -13.08 -9.84
CA ILE A 427 -11.61 -12.64 -10.09
C ILE A 427 -11.18 -11.72 -8.93
N PRO A 428 -10.11 -12.03 -8.20
CA PRO A 428 -9.60 -11.14 -7.17
C PRO A 428 -8.99 -9.89 -7.82
N VAL A 429 -9.82 -8.88 -8.10
CA VAL A 429 -9.44 -7.66 -8.85
C VAL A 429 -8.19 -7.02 -8.24
N LYS A 430 -8.08 -7.00 -6.90
CA LYS A 430 -6.87 -6.51 -6.19
C LYS A 430 -5.60 -7.24 -6.62
N MET A 431 -5.64 -8.57 -6.71
CA MET A 431 -4.51 -9.37 -7.15
C MET A 431 -4.18 -9.11 -8.63
N VAL A 432 -5.19 -8.97 -9.50
CA VAL A 432 -4.98 -8.62 -10.91
C VAL A 432 -4.32 -7.25 -11.06
N VAL A 433 -4.76 -6.27 -10.27
CA VAL A 433 -4.14 -4.93 -10.23
C VAL A 433 -2.70 -5.02 -9.73
N ALA A 434 -2.43 -5.77 -8.65
CA ALA A 434 -1.06 -6.00 -8.18
C ALA A 434 -0.17 -6.64 -9.25
N ILE A 435 -0.67 -7.68 -9.94
CA ILE A 435 0.04 -8.32 -11.05
C ILE A 435 0.36 -7.32 -12.15
N ALA A 436 -0.61 -6.47 -12.52
CA ALA A 436 -0.42 -5.47 -13.57
C ALA A 436 0.60 -4.40 -13.16
N ILE A 437 0.55 -3.89 -11.92
CA ILE A 437 1.50 -2.92 -11.39
C ILE A 437 2.91 -3.51 -11.35
N ALA A 438 3.07 -4.71 -10.79
CA ALA A 438 4.35 -5.40 -10.72
C ALA A 438 4.93 -5.67 -12.10
N SER A 439 4.12 -6.17 -13.03
CA SER A 439 4.54 -6.39 -14.41
C SER A 439 4.98 -5.09 -15.08
N THR A 440 4.31 -3.97 -14.79
CA THR A 440 4.68 -2.66 -15.32
C THR A 440 6.05 -2.20 -14.81
N PHE A 441 6.31 -2.33 -13.50
CA PHE A 441 7.60 -1.94 -12.92
C PHE A 441 8.74 -2.90 -13.30
N ILE A 442 8.48 -4.21 -13.41
CA ILE A 442 9.46 -5.17 -13.91
C ILE A 442 9.78 -4.87 -15.38
N TRP A 443 8.76 -4.65 -16.22
CA TRP A 443 8.96 -4.26 -17.61
C TRP A 443 9.77 -2.96 -17.71
N HIS A 444 9.45 -1.97 -16.88
CA HIS A 444 10.19 -0.72 -16.80
C HIS A 444 11.67 -0.96 -16.45
N TYR A 445 11.97 -1.81 -15.46
CA TYR A 445 13.34 -2.19 -15.12
C TYR A 445 14.08 -2.78 -16.34
N TYR A 446 13.50 -3.76 -17.04
CA TYR A 446 14.14 -4.34 -18.23
C TYR A 446 14.32 -3.33 -19.37
N ALA A 447 13.37 -2.41 -19.55
CA ALA A 447 13.43 -1.41 -20.62
C ALA A 447 14.54 -0.36 -20.38
N PHE A 448 14.88 -0.08 -19.12
CA PHE A 448 15.88 0.93 -18.77
C PHE A 448 17.28 0.36 -18.49
N HIS A 449 17.37 -0.88 -18.02
CA HIS A 449 18.64 -1.47 -17.56
C HIS A 449 19.19 -2.55 -18.50
N CYS A 450 18.36 -3.09 -19.40
CA CYS A 450 18.73 -4.27 -20.19
C CYS A 450 18.62 -4.07 -21.70
N VAL A 451 19.56 -4.65 -22.44
CA VAL A 451 19.57 -4.77 -23.90
C VAL A 451 19.43 -6.23 -24.28
N ARG A 452 18.70 -6.51 -25.37
CA ARG A 452 18.67 -7.87 -25.93
C ARG A 452 19.95 -8.16 -26.70
N ASN A 453 20.61 -9.27 -26.36
CA ASN A 453 21.76 -9.77 -27.11
C ASN A 453 21.32 -10.57 -28.34
N GLU A 454 22.28 -10.90 -29.22
CA GLU A 454 22.04 -11.70 -30.44
C GLU A 454 21.53 -13.11 -30.12
N ALA A 455 21.87 -13.64 -28.94
CA ALA A 455 21.40 -14.94 -28.48
C ALA A 455 19.95 -14.92 -27.95
N GLY A 456 19.28 -13.75 -27.95
CA GLY A 456 17.88 -13.58 -27.53
C GLY A 456 17.67 -13.37 -26.03
N GLY A 457 18.73 -13.36 -25.22
CA GLY A 457 18.68 -13.03 -23.79
C GLY A 457 18.80 -11.53 -23.51
N SER A 458 18.43 -11.10 -22.30
CA SER A 458 18.59 -9.72 -21.85
C SER A 458 19.87 -9.57 -21.01
N VAL A 459 20.76 -8.67 -21.41
CA VAL A 459 22.03 -8.36 -20.72
C VAL A 459 22.04 -6.90 -20.27
N SER A 460 22.85 -6.55 -19.28
CA SER A 460 23.04 -5.16 -18.85
C SER A 460 23.42 -4.24 -20.02
N HIS A 461 22.95 -2.99 -19.98
CA HIS A 461 23.55 -1.92 -20.77
C HIS A 461 25.07 -1.82 -20.51
N PRO A 462 25.85 -1.27 -21.45
CA PRO A 462 27.21 -0.84 -21.19
C PRO A 462 27.26 0.05 -19.95
N MET A 463 28.22 -0.20 -19.07
CA MET A 463 28.29 0.44 -17.77
C MET A 463 29.47 1.40 -17.74
N ALA A 464 29.22 2.62 -17.30
CA ALA A 464 30.21 3.67 -17.09
C ALA A 464 30.19 4.12 -15.62
N LEU A 465 31.32 4.59 -15.11
CA LEU A 465 31.41 5.08 -13.73
C LEU A 465 30.68 6.42 -13.61
N PRO A 466 30.00 6.70 -12.48
CA PRO A 466 29.44 8.01 -12.23
C PRO A 466 30.58 9.02 -11.97
N LYS A 467 30.44 10.26 -12.45
CA LYS A 467 31.47 11.30 -12.26
C LYS A 467 31.66 11.75 -10.80
N GLY A 468 30.73 11.41 -9.91
CA GLY A 468 30.76 11.84 -8.51
C GLY A 468 29.85 11.01 -7.62
N THR A 469 29.95 11.24 -6.31
CA THR A 469 29.16 10.54 -5.27
C THR A 469 27.92 11.32 -4.82
N ASP A 470 27.71 12.51 -5.38
CA ASP A 470 26.59 13.38 -5.07
C ASP A 470 25.38 12.96 -5.91
N LEU A 471 24.32 12.50 -5.24
CA LEU A 471 23.02 12.24 -5.82
C LEU A 471 22.13 13.46 -5.52
N PRO A 472 21.88 14.37 -6.47
CA PRO A 472 20.89 15.42 -6.25
C PRO A 472 19.56 14.82 -5.76
N LEU A 473 19.01 15.38 -4.68
CA LEU A 473 17.74 14.90 -4.10
C LEU A 473 16.64 14.80 -5.15
N LEU A 474 16.52 15.79 -6.05
CA LEU A 474 15.50 15.76 -7.09
C LEU A 474 15.70 14.60 -8.06
N SER A 475 16.95 14.31 -8.44
CA SER A 475 17.26 13.18 -9.31
C SER A 475 16.93 11.85 -8.64
N ALA A 476 17.15 11.71 -7.32
CA ALA A 476 16.79 10.51 -6.57
C ALA A 476 15.29 10.16 -6.64
N TYR A 477 14.42 11.16 -6.83
CA TYR A 477 12.96 10.97 -6.87
C TYR A 477 12.36 11.07 -8.29
N LEU A 478 13.06 11.77 -9.18
CA LEU A 478 12.72 11.90 -10.60
C LEU A 478 13.77 11.18 -11.46
N LEU A 479 14.09 9.94 -11.06
CA LEU A 479 15.15 9.10 -11.63
C LEU A 479 15.14 9.09 -13.17
N GLU A 480 13.95 9.07 -13.76
CA GLU A 480 13.74 9.02 -15.21
C GLU A 480 14.04 10.34 -15.94
N PHE A 481 13.93 11.48 -15.25
CA PHE A 481 13.98 12.80 -15.90
C PHE A 481 15.33 13.51 -15.74
N VAL A 482 16.06 13.20 -14.67
CA VAL A 482 17.32 13.86 -14.35
C VAL A 482 18.42 12.81 -14.31
N GLY A 483 18.90 12.44 -15.50
CA GLY A 483 20.04 11.53 -15.63
C GLY A 483 21.27 12.07 -14.91
N PHE A 484 22.13 11.15 -14.48
CA PHE A 484 23.42 11.49 -13.84
C PHE A 484 24.53 11.50 -14.89
N GLU A 485 25.56 12.31 -14.62
CA GLU A 485 26.72 12.35 -15.48
C GLU A 485 27.59 11.12 -15.25
N HIS A 486 27.83 10.39 -16.34
CA HIS A 486 28.74 9.25 -16.37
C HIS A 486 30.07 9.65 -17.01
N GLU A 487 31.14 8.94 -16.70
CA GLU A 487 32.40 9.03 -17.43
C GLU A 487 32.22 8.57 -18.88
N ASP A 488 33.00 9.13 -19.81
CA ASP A 488 32.90 8.79 -21.23
C ASP A 488 33.39 7.36 -21.52
N SER A 489 34.18 6.77 -20.63
CA SER A 489 34.69 5.41 -20.74
C SER A 489 33.79 4.41 -20.04
N GLU A 490 33.34 3.42 -20.78
CA GLU A 490 32.65 2.25 -20.25
C GLU A 490 33.66 1.35 -19.53
N PHE A 491 33.40 1.03 -18.26
CA PHE A 491 34.23 0.08 -17.51
C PHE A 491 33.85 -1.37 -17.84
N TRP A 492 32.62 -1.60 -18.31
CA TRP A 492 32.13 -2.92 -18.69
C TRP A 492 31.22 -2.87 -19.92
N THR A 493 31.44 -3.84 -20.81
CA THR A 493 30.59 -4.13 -21.96
C THR A 493 30.46 -5.65 -22.09
N MET A 494 29.31 -6.14 -22.54
CA MET A 494 29.13 -7.57 -22.78
C MET A 494 30.19 -8.10 -23.78
N PRO A 495 30.99 -9.11 -23.42
CA PRO A 495 31.99 -9.68 -24.33
C PRO A 495 31.33 -10.25 -25.60
N SER A 496 31.88 -9.93 -26.78
CA SER A 496 31.43 -10.51 -28.05
C SER A 496 31.71 -12.01 -28.11
N VAL A 497 30.77 -12.80 -28.61
CA VAL A 497 30.92 -14.26 -28.74
C VAL A 497 32.02 -14.59 -29.76
N PRO A 498 33.09 -15.31 -29.38
CA PRO A 498 34.15 -15.69 -30.32
C PRO A 498 33.59 -16.64 -31.38
N GLY A 499 33.49 -16.18 -32.63
CA GLY A 499 33.00 -17.00 -33.76
C GLY A 499 31.81 -16.43 -34.52
N HIS A 500 31.29 -15.26 -34.13
CA HIS A 500 30.39 -14.43 -34.93
C HIS A 500 31.04 -13.07 -35.21
N ALA A 501 32.30 -13.07 -35.67
CA ALA A 501 32.82 -11.91 -36.36
C ALA A 501 32.16 -11.88 -37.74
N ILE A 502 31.21 -10.96 -37.93
CA ILE A 502 30.53 -10.70 -39.21
C ILE A 502 31.54 -10.19 -40.25
#